data_AF-K1X7S8-F1
#
_entry.id   AF-K1X7S8-F1
#
_cell.length_a   1.000
_cell.length_b   1.000
_cell.length_c   1.000
_cell.angle_alpha   90.00
_cell.angle_beta   90.00
_cell.angle_gamma   90.00
#
_symmetry.space_group_name_H-M   'P 1'
#
loop_
_entity.id
_entity.type
_entity.pdbx_description
1 polymer ?
#
loop_
_entity_poly.entity_id
_entity_poly.type
_entity_poly.pdbx_seq_one_letter_code
_entity_poly.pdbx_strand_id
1 'polypeptide(L)'
;MSKGGKGRIFRANIEIPRGQDASNRSDIELLFPGLPEQIDLEIDEDSQTLFWTDRGGPPTGTEGEKNPKYEILTRRLHEAIGLKLYQVNKHIYLTDLGGAVYRIGMDGKNKKKIYDEEAAFSGSGLAHV
;
A
#
# COMPACT_ATOMS: atom_id res chain seq x y z
N MET A 1 -13.43 3.89 -17.53
CA MET A 1 -12.13 3.19 -17.53
C MET A 1 -11.26 3.83 -16.44
N SER A 2 -11.26 3.34 -15.20
CA SER A 2 -10.68 4.11 -14.07
C SER A 2 -9.27 3.70 -13.64
N LYS A 3 -8.59 2.74 -14.28
CA LYS A 3 -7.37 2.14 -13.71
C LYS A 3 -6.29 2.07 -14.80
N GLY A 4 -5.53 3.15 -14.93
CA GLY A 4 -4.74 3.46 -16.14
C GLY A 4 -3.43 2.69 -16.32
N GLY A 5 -3.02 1.85 -15.36
CA GLY A 5 -1.79 1.06 -15.43
C GLY A 5 -0.51 1.89 -15.52
N LYS A 6 -0.58 3.16 -15.11
CA LYS A 6 0.51 4.16 -15.18
C LYS A 6 1.08 4.52 -13.79
N GLY A 7 0.55 3.92 -12.74
CA GLY A 7 1.05 4.05 -11.38
C GLY A 7 2.48 3.57 -11.27
N ARG A 8 3.24 4.23 -10.39
CA ARG A 8 4.67 4.02 -10.20
C ARG A 8 5.07 4.33 -8.77
N ILE A 9 5.92 3.50 -8.18
CA ILE A 9 6.58 3.78 -6.90
C ILE A 9 8.06 4.03 -7.15
N PHE A 10 8.54 5.16 -6.64
CA PHE A 10 9.93 5.58 -6.70
C PHE A 10 10.53 5.66 -5.30
N ARG A 11 11.85 5.54 -5.20
CA ARG A 11 12.62 5.90 -4.01
C ARG A 11 13.76 6.84 -4.37
N ALA A 12 14.23 7.59 -3.39
CA ALA A 12 15.46 8.37 -3.47
C ALA A 12 16.05 8.47 -2.05
N ASN A 13 17.31 8.89 -1.93
CA ASN A 13 17.90 9.11 -0.62
C ASN A 13 17.23 10.29 0.12
N ILE A 14 17.27 10.30 1.44
CA ILE A 14 16.84 11.46 2.23
C ILE A 14 17.76 12.66 1.92
N GLU A 15 19.07 12.42 1.91
CA GLU A 15 20.05 13.43 1.53
C GLU A 15 20.18 13.51 0.00
N ILE A 16 20.15 14.73 -0.54
CA ILE A 16 20.40 14.96 -1.97
C ILE A 16 21.91 14.80 -2.23
N PRO A 17 22.34 14.09 -3.31
CA PRO A 17 23.75 13.95 -3.63
C PRO A 17 24.47 15.30 -3.79
N ARG A 18 25.75 15.35 -3.39
CA ARG A 18 26.54 16.59 -3.41
C ARG A 18 26.57 17.23 -4.81
N GLY A 19 26.26 18.52 -4.88
CA GLY A 19 26.24 19.28 -6.12
C GLY A 19 24.96 19.14 -6.94
N GLN A 20 23.95 18.45 -6.40
CA GLN A 20 22.62 18.30 -6.99
C GLN A 20 21.57 19.03 -6.14
N ASP A 21 20.37 19.19 -6.70
CA ASP A 21 19.18 19.77 -6.09
C ASP A 21 17.93 18.94 -6.43
N ALA A 22 16.75 19.35 -5.95
CA ALA A 22 15.50 18.62 -6.15
C ALA A 22 15.13 18.42 -7.63
N SER A 23 15.57 19.29 -8.54
CA SER A 23 15.26 19.24 -9.97
C SER A 23 16.20 18.35 -10.77
N ASN A 24 17.43 18.13 -10.29
CA ASN A 24 18.46 17.39 -11.03
C ASN A 24 19.05 16.19 -10.27
N ARG A 25 18.51 15.85 -9.09
CA ARG A 25 18.97 14.70 -8.32
C ARG A 25 18.91 13.41 -9.15
N SER A 26 20.03 12.69 -9.21
CA SER A 26 20.22 11.52 -10.06
C SER A 26 19.93 10.18 -9.37
N ASP A 27 19.64 10.22 -8.08
CA ASP A 27 19.47 9.05 -7.21
C ASP A 27 18.01 8.59 -7.09
N ILE A 28 17.13 9.06 -7.97
CA ILE A 28 15.74 8.61 -8.06
C ILE A 28 15.71 7.24 -8.76
N GLU A 29 15.19 6.24 -8.08
CA GLU A 29 15.05 4.88 -8.60
C GLU A 29 13.57 4.51 -8.75
N LEU A 30 13.22 3.90 -9.88
CA LEU A 30 11.89 3.33 -10.12
C LEU A 30 11.85 1.88 -9.60
N LEU A 31 11.11 1.65 -8.52
CA LEU A 31 10.98 0.32 -7.92
C LEU A 31 9.90 -0.50 -8.62
N PHE A 32 8.71 0.07 -8.79
CA PHE A 32 7.54 -0.62 -9.31
C PHE A 32 6.87 0.19 -10.41
N PRO A 33 6.99 -0.22 -11.70
CA PRO A 33 6.26 0.37 -12.81
C PRO A 33 4.94 -0.33 -13.12
N GLY A 34 4.09 0.30 -13.94
CA GLY A 34 2.93 -0.37 -14.56
C GLY A 34 1.80 -0.72 -13.59
N LEU A 35 1.76 0.03 -12.51
CA LEU A 35 1.03 -0.27 -11.30
C LEU A 35 -0.38 0.36 -11.45
N PRO A 36 -1.50 -0.29 -11.02
CA PRO A 36 -2.84 0.18 -11.42
C PRO A 36 -3.23 1.55 -10.84
N GLU A 37 -3.41 1.66 -9.51
CA GLU A 37 -3.78 2.90 -8.81
C GLU A 37 -3.39 2.85 -7.32
N GLN A 38 -2.14 3.20 -6.99
CA GLN A 38 -1.63 3.17 -5.61
C GLN A 38 -2.10 4.40 -4.84
N ILE A 39 -2.49 4.22 -3.59
CA ILE A 39 -3.10 5.30 -2.80
C ILE A 39 -2.32 5.63 -1.54
N ASP A 40 -2.02 4.63 -0.72
CA ASP A 40 -1.32 4.80 0.55
C ASP A 40 -0.17 3.81 0.65
N LEU A 41 0.86 4.16 1.41
CA LEU A 41 2.06 3.33 1.59
C LEU A 41 2.57 3.42 3.02
N GLU A 42 3.14 2.32 3.49
CA GLU A 42 3.76 2.19 4.81
C GLU A 42 5.02 1.35 4.69
N ILE A 43 5.99 1.59 5.58
CA ILE A 43 7.23 0.81 5.65
C ILE A 43 7.34 0.15 7.02
N ASP A 44 7.62 -1.16 7.02
CA ASP A 44 8.14 -1.83 8.20
C ASP A 44 9.65 -1.59 8.23
N GLU A 45 10.10 -0.70 9.12
CA GLU A 45 11.52 -0.30 9.20
C GLU A 45 12.42 -1.46 9.67
N ASP A 46 11.90 -2.38 10.49
CA ASP A 46 12.69 -3.51 11.01
C ASP A 46 13.02 -4.49 9.89
N SER A 47 12.02 -4.84 9.07
CA SER A 47 12.17 -5.79 7.97
C SER A 47 12.46 -5.13 6.62
N GLN A 48 12.53 -3.80 6.58
CA GLN A 48 12.69 -3.00 5.36
C GLN A 48 11.66 -3.38 4.28
N THR A 49 10.41 -3.64 4.69
CA THR A 49 9.35 -4.11 3.80
C THR A 49 8.35 -3.01 3.50
N LEU A 50 8.13 -2.74 2.21
CA LEU A 50 7.15 -1.76 1.73
C LEU A 50 5.77 -2.40 1.57
N PHE A 51 4.75 -1.80 2.16
CA PHE A 51 3.34 -2.15 2.00
C PHE A 51 2.62 -0.99 1.34
N TRP A 52 1.63 -1.27 0.49
CA TRP A 52 0.80 -0.23 -0.11
C TRP A 52 -0.62 -0.73 -0.39
N THR A 53 -1.55 0.20 -0.49
CA THR A 53 -2.90 -0.05 -1.02
C THR A 53 -2.94 0.27 -2.51
N ASP A 54 -3.73 -0.52 -3.25
CA ASP A 54 -3.98 -0.29 -4.66
C ASP A 54 -5.48 -0.38 -4.91
N ARG A 55 -6.06 0.69 -5.47
CA ARG A 55 -7.46 0.73 -5.93
C ARG A 55 -7.64 0.03 -7.27
N GLY A 56 -6.55 -0.36 -7.92
CA GLY A 56 -6.49 -1.28 -9.04
C GLY A 56 -7.44 -2.45 -8.98
N GLY A 57 -7.99 -2.83 -10.14
CA GLY A 57 -8.37 -4.22 -10.34
C GLY A 57 -7.12 -5.10 -10.12
N PRO A 58 -7.28 -6.41 -9.88
CA PRO A 58 -6.16 -7.33 -9.87
C PRO A 58 -5.24 -7.04 -11.07
N PRO A 59 -3.90 -7.16 -10.95
CA PRO A 59 -3.09 -7.29 -12.15
C PRO A 59 -3.76 -8.36 -13.01
N THR A 60 -3.83 -8.15 -14.33
CA THR A 60 -4.62 -8.97 -15.27
C THR A 60 -4.21 -10.46 -15.34
N GLY A 61 -3.33 -10.91 -14.44
CA GLY A 61 -3.02 -12.30 -14.20
C GLY A 61 -4.16 -13.03 -13.50
N THR A 62 -4.25 -14.32 -13.80
CA THR A 62 -5.20 -15.23 -13.18
C THR A 62 -4.97 -15.34 -11.66
N GLU A 63 -5.98 -15.73 -10.89
CA GLU A 63 -5.81 -16.04 -9.45
C GLU A 63 -4.65 -17.03 -9.27
N GLY A 64 -3.58 -16.60 -8.59
CA GLY A 64 -2.42 -17.46 -8.30
C GLY A 64 -1.16 -17.16 -9.12
N GLU A 65 -1.21 -16.25 -10.11
CA GLU A 65 0.03 -15.78 -10.76
C GLU A 65 0.89 -14.99 -9.75
N LYS A 66 2.00 -15.60 -9.35
CA LYS A 66 3.01 -14.95 -8.50
C LYS A 66 3.66 -13.84 -9.32
N ASN A 67 3.48 -12.60 -8.88
CA ASN A 67 4.30 -11.50 -9.38
C ASN A 67 5.70 -11.64 -8.75
N PRO A 68 6.78 -11.74 -9.54
CA PRO A 68 8.12 -11.91 -8.99
C PRO A 68 8.60 -10.67 -8.20
N LYS A 69 7.92 -9.53 -8.32
CA LYS A 69 8.31 -8.28 -7.66
C LYS A 69 7.56 -8.00 -6.37
N TYR A 70 6.35 -8.52 -6.19
CA TYR A 70 5.54 -8.25 -5.01
C TYR A 70 4.49 -9.32 -4.74
N GLU A 71 4.03 -9.37 -3.49
CA GLU A 71 2.97 -10.27 -3.04
C GLU A 71 1.67 -9.50 -2.77
N ILE A 72 0.54 -10.10 -3.08
CA ILE A 72 -0.78 -9.56 -2.77
C ILE A 72 -1.27 -10.20 -1.48
N LEU A 73 -1.25 -9.44 -0.38
CA LEU A 73 -1.63 -9.93 0.94
C LEU A 73 -3.15 -10.10 1.10
N THR A 74 -3.94 -9.25 0.45
CA THR A 74 -5.39 -9.29 0.56
C THR A 74 -6.09 -8.67 -0.65
N ARG A 75 -7.34 -9.05 -0.86
CA ARG A 75 -8.21 -8.60 -1.97
C ARG A 75 -9.61 -8.32 -1.45
N ARG A 76 -10.52 -7.93 -2.36
CA ARG A 76 -11.94 -7.69 -2.08
C ARG A 76 -12.12 -6.62 -1.00
N LEU A 77 -11.59 -5.44 -1.31
CA LEU A 77 -11.81 -4.18 -0.59
C LEU A 77 -12.61 -3.28 -1.53
N HIS A 78 -13.54 -2.50 -1.00
CA HIS A 78 -14.38 -1.60 -1.79
C HIS A 78 -13.61 -0.29 -2.05
N GLU A 79 -12.63 -0.35 -2.95
CA GLU A 79 -11.69 0.74 -3.22
C GLU A 79 -10.78 1.03 -2.01
N ALA A 80 -9.75 0.19 -1.83
CA ALA A 80 -8.79 0.29 -0.74
C ALA A 80 -8.11 1.67 -0.69
N ILE A 81 -7.97 2.24 0.51
CA ILE A 81 -7.41 3.59 0.66
C ILE A 81 -6.38 3.65 1.77
N GLY A 82 -6.79 3.66 3.04
CA GLY A 82 -5.84 3.78 4.15
C GLY A 82 -5.14 2.46 4.48
N LEU A 83 -3.88 2.58 4.87
CA LEU A 83 -3.02 1.49 5.33
C LEU A 83 -2.29 1.92 6.60
N LYS A 84 -2.33 1.10 7.65
CA LYS A 84 -1.49 1.28 8.84
C LYS A 84 -0.90 -0.02 9.31
N LEU A 85 0.41 -0.02 9.56
CA LEU A 85 1.10 -1.12 10.20
C LEU A 85 1.05 -0.97 11.72
N TYR A 86 0.69 -2.05 12.41
CA TYR A 86 0.78 -2.14 13.86
C TYR A 86 1.84 -3.17 14.23
N GLN A 87 3.08 -2.69 14.32
CA GLN A 87 4.28 -3.52 14.44
C GLN A 87 4.28 -4.37 15.73
N VAL A 88 3.77 -3.83 16.85
CA VAL A 88 3.76 -4.52 18.16
C VAL A 88 2.94 -5.81 18.12
N ASN A 89 1.70 -5.74 17.63
CA ASN A 89 0.84 -6.93 17.54
C ASN A 89 0.88 -7.60 16.18
N LYS A 90 1.80 -7.21 15.27
CA LYS A 90 1.96 -7.77 13.93
C LYS A 90 0.64 -7.85 13.14
N HIS A 91 -0.06 -6.72 13.08
CA HIS A 91 -1.27 -6.57 12.27
C HIS A 91 -1.15 -5.42 11.28
N ILE A 92 -1.90 -5.53 10.19
CA ILE A 92 -2.13 -4.46 9.23
C ILE A 92 -3.59 -4.05 9.32
N TYR A 93 -3.84 -2.74 9.40
CA TYR A 93 -5.17 -2.16 9.34
C TYR A 93 -5.38 -1.49 7.99
N LEU A 94 -6.54 -1.73 7.39
CA LEU A 94 -6.90 -1.24 6.07
C LEU A 94 -8.26 -0.56 6.14
N THR A 95 -8.43 0.53 5.40
CA THR A 95 -9.74 1.15 5.17
C THR A 95 -10.10 1.12 3.70
N ASP A 96 -11.40 1.16 3.40
CA ASP A 96 -11.90 1.29 2.05
C ASP A 96 -13.00 2.36 1.96
N LEU A 97 -13.27 2.84 0.73
CA LEU A 97 -14.31 3.85 0.48
C LEU A 97 -15.74 3.30 0.65
N GLY A 98 -15.89 1.99 0.88
CA GLY A 98 -17.15 1.37 1.26
C GLY A 98 -17.46 1.46 2.76
N GLY A 99 -16.61 2.13 3.54
CA GLY A 99 -16.87 2.40 4.95
C GLY A 99 -16.46 1.28 5.88
N ALA A 100 -15.53 0.43 5.46
CA ALA A 100 -15.07 -0.68 6.29
C ALA A 100 -13.63 -0.47 6.80
N VAL A 101 -13.38 -0.94 8.03
CA VAL A 101 -12.05 -1.13 8.58
C VAL A 101 -11.77 -2.62 8.69
N TYR A 102 -10.63 -3.04 8.16
CA TYR A 102 -10.17 -4.42 8.21
C TYR A 102 -8.92 -4.52 9.05
N ARG A 103 -8.76 -5.68 9.68
CA ARG A 103 -7.52 -6.14 10.30
C ARG A 103 -7.07 -7.41 9.62
N ILE A 104 -5.82 -7.47 9.19
CA ILE A 104 -5.17 -8.66 8.66
C ILE A 104 -3.86 -8.92 9.42
N GLY A 105 -3.37 -10.15 9.44
CA GLY A 105 -2.01 -10.43 9.90
C GLY A 105 -0.97 -9.89 8.91
N MET A 106 0.27 -9.70 9.37
CA MET A 106 1.38 -9.30 8.48
C MET A 106 1.64 -10.30 7.34
N ASP A 107 1.19 -11.55 7.50
CA ASP A 107 1.27 -12.61 6.48
C ASP A 107 0.05 -12.62 5.52
N GLY A 108 -0.81 -11.60 5.58
CA GLY A 108 -2.05 -11.50 4.80
C GLY A 108 -3.19 -12.39 5.30
N LYS A 109 -2.96 -13.25 6.30
CA LYS A 109 -3.98 -14.17 6.80
C LYS A 109 -4.90 -13.51 7.82
N ASN A 110 -5.94 -14.24 8.21
CA ASN A 110 -6.88 -13.85 9.28
C ASN A 110 -7.56 -12.50 9.01
N LYS A 111 -7.89 -12.20 7.75
CA LYS A 111 -8.65 -11.00 7.40
C LYS A 111 -9.98 -10.96 8.14
N LYS A 112 -10.19 -9.91 8.92
CA LYS A 112 -11.44 -9.62 9.62
C LYS A 112 -11.88 -8.20 9.30
N LYS A 113 -13.15 -8.04 8.93
CA LYS A 113 -13.80 -6.73 9.01
C LYS A 113 -14.08 -6.47 10.49
N ILE A 114 -13.50 -5.42 11.05
CA ILE A 114 -13.62 -5.10 12.48
C ILE A 114 -14.56 -3.93 12.74
N TYR A 115 -14.88 -3.17 11.70
CA TYR A 115 -15.84 -2.08 11.74
C TYR A 115 -16.42 -1.85 10.34
N ASP A 116 -17.69 -1.48 10.25
CA ASP A 116 -18.29 -0.84 9.09
C ASP A 116 -19.39 0.15 9.44
N GLU A 117 -19.56 1.12 8.56
CA GLU A 117 -20.61 2.13 8.59
C GLU A 117 -21.01 2.51 7.15
N GLU A 118 -22.21 3.04 6.94
CA GLU A 118 -22.63 3.64 5.66
C GLU A 118 -21.96 5.01 5.42
N ALA A 119 -20.64 5.03 5.41
CA ALA A 119 -19.81 6.22 5.19
C ALA A 119 -18.59 5.85 4.33
N ALA A 120 -17.80 6.84 3.89
CA ALA A 120 -16.53 6.60 3.23
C ALA A 120 -15.37 6.97 4.15
N PHE A 121 -14.39 6.09 4.33
CA PHE A 121 -13.15 6.43 5.04
C PHE A 121 -12.06 6.76 4.04
N SER A 122 -11.44 7.93 4.15
CA SER A 122 -10.43 8.42 3.19
C SER A 122 -8.99 8.36 3.70
N GLY A 123 -8.78 7.89 4.92
CA GLY A 123 -7.46 7.75 5.55
C GLY A 123 -7.58 7.08 6.91
N SER A 124 -6.44 6.72 7.50
CA SER A 124 -6.38 6.14 8.83
C SER A 124 -5.13 6.61 9.57
N GLY A 125 -5.18 6.56 10.91
CA GLY A 125 -4.07 6.86 11.80
C GLY A 125 -4.12 5.91 12.99
N LEU A 126 -2.96 5.53 13.51
CA LEU A 126 -2.85 4.71 14.71
C LEU A 126 -2.25 5.56 15.84
N ALA A 127 -2.99 5.71 16.93
CA ALA A 127 -2.51 6.37 18.13
C ALA A 127 -2.23 5.32 19.21
N HIS A 128 -1.04 5.37 19.78
CA HIS A 128 -0.70 4.63 20.99
C HIS A 128 -0.95 5.53 22.20
N VAL A 129 -1.62 4.98 23.23
CA VAL A 129 -1.80 5.62 24.53
C VAL A 129 -0.93 4.90 25.55
#